data_AF-A0A945U661-F1
#
_entry.id   AF-A0A945U661-F1
#
_cell.length_a   1.000
_cell.length_b   1.000
_cell.length_c   1.000
_cell.angle_alpha   90.00
_cell.angle_beta   90.00
_cell.angle_gamma   90.00
#
_symmetry.space_group_name_H-M   'P 1'
#
loop_
_entity.id
_entity.type
_entity.pdbx_description
1 polymer ?
#
loop_
_entity_poly.entity_id
_entity_poly.type
_entity_poly.pdbx_seq_one_letter_code
_entity_poly.pdbx_strand_id
1 'polypeptide(L)'
;MSTITIVIVTLLFSAFFSGIEIAFISSNRLKLELDKSSDSFISKTIAIFSRDESNFIASMLIGNNIALVIFSISMTKLLDPFLNEVISSSFLL
;
A
#
# COMPACT_ATOMS: atom_id res chain seq x y z
N MET A 1 -20.45 4.20 -6.18
CA MET A 1 -19.41 3.99 -5.15
C MET A 1 -19.25 5.29 -4.38
N SER A 2 -19.38 5.27 -3.05
CA SER A 2 -19.13 6.47 -2.23
C SER A 2 -17.63 6.77 -2.21
N THR A 3 -17.22 8.04 -2.27
CA THR A 3 -15.81 8.46 -2.19
C THR A 3 -15.14 7.91 -0.92
N ILE A 4 -15.89 7.80 0.18
CA ILE A 4 -15.44 7.20 1.44
C ILE A 4 -15.04 5.73 1.26
N THR A 5 -15.84 4.96 0.50
CA THR A 5 -15.54 3.56 0.21
C THR A 5 -14.22 3.44 -0.57
N ILE A 6 -13.99 4.31 -1.56
CA ILE A 6 -12.75 4.34 -2.33
C ILE A 6 -11.57 4.65 -1.40
N VAL A 7 -11.69 5.66 -0.55
CA VAL A 7 -10.66 6.02 0.44
C VAL A 7 -10.29 4.84 1.33
N ILE A 8 -11.27 4.15 1.93
CA ILE A 8 -11.04 3.00 2.80
C ILE A 8 -10.33 1.88 2.04
N VAL A 9 -10.80 1.54 0.84
CA VAL A 9 -10.20 0.48 0.02
C VAL A 9 -8.77 0.84 -0.37
N THR A 10 -8.50 2.07 -0.80
CA THR A 10 -7.14 2.52 -1.15
C THR A 10 -6.18 2.51 0.04
N LEU A 11 -6.65 2.87 1.24
CA LEU A 11 -5.85 2.79 2.46
C LEU A 11 -5.55 1.34 2.85
N LEU A 12 -6.52 0.43 2.72
CA LEU A 12 -6.28 -1.00 2.95
C LEU A 12 -5.24 -1.56 1.97
N PHE A 13 -5.30 -1.16 0.69
CA PHE A 13 -4.28 -1.54 -0.28
C PHE A 13 -2.90 -0.97 0.06
N SER A 14 -2.79 0.32 0.40
CA SER A 14 -1.53 0.93 0.83
C SER A 14 -0.94 0.20 2.05
N ALA A 15 -1.76 -0.05 3.06
CA ALA A 15 -1.37 -0.80 4.26
C ALA A 15 -0.94 -2.24 3.94
N PHE A 16 -1.60 -2.90 2.99
CA PHE A 16 -1.24 -4.23 2.53
C PHE A 16 0.14 -4.26 1.83
N PHE A 17 0.37 -3.37 0.85
CA PHE A 17 1.65 -3.29 0.13
C PHE A 17 2.81 -2.97 1.09
N SER A 18 2.63 -1.97 1.96
CA SER A 18 3.64 -1.60 2.95
C SER A 18 3.84 -2.70 4.00
N GLY A 19 2.77 -3.37 4.44
CA GLY A 19 2.86 -4.49 5.38
C GLY A 19 3.64 -5.68 4.83
N ILE A 20 3.47 -6.00 3.54
CA ILE A 20 4.24 -7.07 2.88
C ILE A 20 5.71 -6.66 2.71
N GLU A 21 5.97 -5.42 2.31
CA GLU A 21 7.33 -4.89 2.21
C GLU A 21 8.08 -5.02 3.54
N ILE A 22 7.48 -4.55 4.64
CA ILE A 22 8.06 -4.63 5.98
C ILE A 22 8.23 -6.10 6.41
N ALA A 23 7.21 -6.95 6.19
CA ALA A 23 7.29 -8.36 6.53
C ALA A 23 8.44 -9.05 5.79
N PHE A 24 8.61 -8.74 4.50
CA PHE A 24 9.68 -9.30 3.68
C PHE A 24 11.07 -8.81 4.12
N ILE A 25 11.26 -7.49 4.34
CA ILE A 25 12.51 -6.93 4.83
C ILE A 25 12.86 -7.47 6.23
N SER A 26 11.86 -7.66 7.08
CA SER A 26 12.03 -8.20 8.44
C SER A 26 12.24 -9.71 8.48
N SER A 27 11.92 -10.42 7.40
CA SER A 27 12.07 -11.87 7.35
C SER A 27 13.53 -12.26 7.17
N ASN A 28 14.05 -13.08 8.09
CA ASN A 28 15.40 -13.60 7.96
C ASN A 28 15.44 -14.57 6.76
N ARG A 29 16.37 -14.40 5.81
CA ARG A 29 16.51 -15.28 4.63
C ARG A 29 16.55 -16.78 5.00
N LEU A 30 17.09 -17.10 6.17
CA LEU A 30 17.13 -18.45 6.76
C LEU A 30 15.72 -19.05 7.02
N LYS A 31 14.74 -18.22 7.38
CA LYS A 31 13.34 -18.67 7.64
C LYS A 31 12.58 -18.91 6.34
N LEU A 32 12.83 -18.11 5.31
CA LEU A 32 12.32 -18.33 3.95
C LEU A 32 12.88 -19.63 3.33
N GLU A 33 14.12 -19.97 3.65
CA GLU A 33 14.78 -21.20 3.20
C GLU A 33 14.30 -22.45 3.96
N LEU A 34 13.91 -22.31 5.23
CA LEU A 34 13.25 -23.36 6.02
C LEU A 34 11.79 -23.61 5.55
N ASP A 35 11.02 -22.56 5.25
CA ASP A 35 9.62 -22.66 4.78
C ASP A 35 9.48 -23.21 3.34
N LYS A 36 10.57 -23.22 2.56
CA LYS A 36 10.65 -23.88 1.25
C LYS A 36 10.42 -25.39 1.30
N SER A 37 10.53 -26.01 2.49
CA SER A 37 10.31 -27.44 2.70
C SER A 37 8.83 -27.85 2.77
N SER A 38 7.91 -26.87 2.79
CA SER A 38 6.47 -27.10 2.76
C SER A 38 5.97 -26.93 1.32
N ASP A 39 5.40 -27.98 0.73
CA ASP A 39 4.92 -28.03 -0.68
C ASP A 39 3.61 -27.23 -0.89
N SER A 40 3.57 -25.99 -0.41
CA SER A 40 2.40 -25.10 -0.40
C SER A 40 2.46 -24.08 -1.53
N PHE A 41 1.29 -23.69 -2.07
CA PHE A 41 1.14 -22.59 -3.03
C PHE A 41 1.78 -21.28 -2.55
N ILE A 42 1.80 -21.07 -1.23
CA ILE A 42 2.42 -19.93 -0.58
C ILE A 42 3.95 -20.00 -0.73
N SER A 43 4.58 -21.18 -0.54
CA SER A 43 6.02 -21.37 -0.72
C SER A 43 6.47 -21.20 -2.16
N LYS A 44 5.66 -21.59 -3.16
CA LYS A 44 5.95 -21.32 -4.58
C LYS A 44 5.93 -19.84 -4.93
N THR A 45 4.95 -19.12 -4.38
CA THR A 45 4.78 -17.68 -4.59
C THR A 45 5.96 -16.92 -3.97
N ILE A 46 6.30 -17.26 -2.73
CA ILE A 46 7.47 -16.73 -2.03
C ILE A 46 8.76 -17.06 -2.80
N ALA A 47 8.94 -18.28 -3.31
CA ALA A 47 10.15 -18.66 -4.04
C ALA A 47 10.36 -17.87 -5.36
N ILE A 48 9.27 -17.47 -6.04
CA ILE A 48 9.33 -16.59 -7.22
C ILE A 48 9.73 -15.17 -6.81
N PHE A 49 9.13 -14.65 -5.74
CA PHE A 49 9.39 -13.29 -5.26
C PHE A 49 10.76 -13.13 -4.60
N SER A 50 11.26 -14.15 -3.92
CA SER A 50 12.63 -14.19 -3.37
C SER A 50 13.71 -14.41 -4.43
N ARG A 51 13.35 -14.73 -5.68
CA ARG A 51 14.33 -14.92 -6.76
C ARG A 51 14.93 -13.59 -7.23
N ASP A 52 14.16 -12.51 -7.12
CA ASP A 52 14.57 -11.14 -7.41
C ASP A 52 13.97 -10.19 -6.37
N GLU A 53 14.61 -10.16 -5.20
CA GLU A 53 14.18 -9.37 -4.06
C GLU A 53 14.05 -7.88 -4.41
N SER A 54 14.90 -7.38 -5.33
CA SER A 54 14.88 -5.98 -5.75
C SER A 54 13.62 -5.65 -6.53
N ASN A 55 13.25 -6.49 -7.50
CA ASN A 55 12.01 -6.31 -8.26
C ASN A 55 10.75 -6.52 -7.40
N PHE A 56 10.81 -7.38 -6.39
CA PHE A 56 9.72 -7.54 -5.43
C PHE A 56 9.49 -6.28 -4.59
N ILE A 57 10.54 -5.74 -3.97
CA ILE A 57 10.47 -4.48 -3.20
C ILE A 57 10.01 -3.33 -4.09
N ALA A 58 10.56 -3.22 -5.30
CA ALA A 58 10.14 -2.20 -6.27
C ALA A 58 8.64 -2.29 -6.60
N SER A 59 8.11 -3.51 -6.76
CA SER A 59 6.69 -3.72 -7.02
C SER A 59 5.80 -3.32 -5.84
N MET A 60 6.22 -3.62 -4.60
CA MET A 60 5.52 -3.18 -3.40
C MET A 60 5.50 -1.65 -3.28
N LEU A 61 6.64 -1.01 -3.56
CA LEU A 61 6.76 0.45 -3.53
C LEU A 61 5.91 1.11 -4.61
N ILE A 62 5.88 0.59 -5.84
CA ILE A 62 5.02 1.08 -6.92
C ILE A 62 3.54 0.90 -6.56
N GLY A 63 3.15 -0.27 -6.04
CA GLY A 63 1.78 -0.54 -5.61
C GLY A 63 1.29 0.42 -4.53
N ASN A 64 2.13 0.67 -3.52
CA ASN A 64 1.83 1.64 -2.47
C ASN A 64 1.68 3.05 -3.02
N ASN A 65 2.58 3.48 -3.92
CA ASN A 65 2.49 4.79 -4.55
C ASN A 65 1.20 4.96 -5.37
N ILE A 66 0.80 3.96 -6.15
CA ILE A 66 -0.46 3.99 -6.90
C ILE A 66 -1.65 4.12 -5.95
N ALA A 67 -1.68 3.36 -4.85
CA ALA A 67 -2.73 3.45 -3.85
C ALA A 67 -2.83 4.85 -3.23
N LEU A 68 -1.68 5.47 -2.90
CA LEU A 68 -1.62 6.82 -2.33
C LEU A 68 -2.05 7.91 -3.32
N VAL A 69 -1.78 7.76 -4.61
CA VAL A 69 -2.26 8.69 -5.64
C VAL A 69 -3.79 8.65 -5.72
N ILE A 70 -4.38 7.46 -5.77
CA ILE A 70 -5.84 7.30 -5.84
C ILE A 70 -6.50 7.78 -4.54
N PHE A 71 -5.90 7.48 -3.39
CA PHE A 71 -6.32 7.99 -2.09
C PHE A 71 -6.33 9.52 -2.11
N SER A 72 -5.23 10.16 -2.51
CA SER A 72 -5.10 11.62 -2.52
C SER A 72 -6.18 12.29 -3.37
N ILE A 73 -6.41 11.80 -4.59
CA ILE A 73 -7.45 12.32 -5.49
C ILE A 73 -8.84 12.20 -4.86
N SER A 74 -9.11 11.07 -4.19
CA SER A 74 -10.40 10.82 -3.54
C SER A 74 -10.57 11.66 -2.28
N MET A 75 -9.50 11.83 -1.51
CA MET A 75 -9.47 12.60 -0.28
C MET A 75 -9.62 14.09 -0.55
N THR A 76 -9.01 14.63 -1.62
CA THR A 76 -9.23 16.01 -2.06
C THR A 76 -10.72 16.30 -2.25
N LYS A 77 -11.44 15.45 -3.00
CA LYS A 77 -12.89 15.63 -3.22
C LYS A 77 -13.72 15.62 -1.93
N LEU A 78 -13.24 14.89 -0.92
CA LEU A 78 -13.90 14.81 0.38
C LEU A 78 -13.62 16.04 1.25
N LEU A 79 -12.42 16.61 1.09
CA LEU A 79 -11.93 17.77 1.83
C LEU A 79 -12.34 19.11 1.19
N ASP A 80 -12.59 19.15 -0.12
CA ASP A 80 -12.99 20.35 -0.87
C ASP A 80 -14.04 21.22 -0.17
N PRO A 81 -15.19 20.71 0.34
CA PRO A 81 -16.16 21.56 1.02
C PRO A 81 -15.59 22.19 2.30
N PHE A 82 -14.83 21.44 3.08
CA PHE A 82 -14.21 21.93 4.31
C PHE A 82 -13.12 22.97 4.02
N LEU A 83 -12.30 22.74 2.99
CA LEU A 83 -11.29 23.72 2.58
C LEU A 83 -11.94 25.01 2.07
N ASN A 84 -13.01 24.92 1.29
CA ASN A 84 -13.69 26.11 0.80
C ASN A 84 -14.29 26.95 1.93
N GLU A 85 -14.84 26.33 2.97
CA GLU A 85 -15.32 27.04 4.16
C GLU A 85 -14.16 27.72 4.92
N VAL A 86 -13.03 27.03 5.09
CA VAL A 86 -11.85 27.59 5.78
C VAL A 86 -11.25 28.75 4.98
N ILE A 87 -11.06 28.58 3.67
CA ILE A 87 -10.46 29.60 2.78
C ILE A 87 -11.37 30.81 2.62
N SER A 88 -12.69 30.62 2.57
CA SER A 88 -13.65 31.72 2.44
C SER A 88 -13.91 32.48 3.75
N SER A 89 -13.41 31.97 4.89
CA SER A 89 -13.48 32.70 6.15
C SER A 89 -12.63 33.97 6.05
N SER A 90 -13.13 35.11 6.54
CA SER A 90 -12.47 36.43 6.45
C SER A 90 -11.14 36.53 7.23
N PHE A 91 -10.61 35.41 7.69
CA PHE A 91 -9.34 35.28 8.37
C PHE A 91 -8.18 35.04 7.38
N LEU A 92 -8.46 34.53 6.18
CA LEU A 92 -7.45 34.23 5.14
C LEU A 92 -7.46 35.20 3.95
N LEU A 93 -8.39 36.17 3.92
CA LEU A 93 -8.54 37.25 2.93
C LEU A 93 -8.48 38.61 3.64
#